data_AF-A0A2K0SV29-F1
#
_entry.id   AF-A0A2K0SV29-F1
#
_cell.length_a   1.000
_cell.length_b   1.000
_cell.length_c   1.000
_cell.angle_alpha   90.00
_cell.angle_beta   90.00
_cell.angle_gamma   90.00
#
_symmetry.space_group_name_H-M   'P 1'
#
loop_
_entity.id
_entity.type
_entity.pdbx_description
1 polymer ?
#
loop_
_entity_poly.entity_id
_entity_poly.type
_entity_poly.pdbx_seq_one_letter_code
_entity_poly.pdbx_strand_id
1 'polypeptide(L)'
;MHSFAWTLPTINLNNPSKDNLDNCTRALQNLFRDVLEATGKTRHQNGRSAPWWTKECKAAHRALEGSANGSPERAEAKKQLKLTVRKSKRAHWDKIIAEANADKNIWSLAKWRKATDRFQPPPLIDGDKSNSDPVERATFLRDKLLKRKTTEEDLPDPWEGDLPQTRRSNGTQKSQRKKPGRPRQDPATLPPGQTGSR
;
A
#
# COMPACT_ATOMS: atom_id res chain seq x y z
N MET A 1 -38.04 5.77 25.69
CA MET A 1 -37.27 7.01 25.52
C MET A 1 -36.53 7.26 26.82
N HIS A 2 -35.23 6.94 26.89
CA HIS A 2 -34.43 7.24 28.08
C HIS A 2 -34.01 8.71 27.99
N SER A 3 -34.57 9.54 28.86
CA SER A 3 -34.17 10.94 29.01
C SER A 3 -32.77 10.97 29.60
N PHE A 4 -31.75 11.20 28.77
CA PHE A 4 -30.37 11.36 29.22
C PHE A 4 -30.16 12.80 29.72
N ALA A 5 -30.65 13.08 30.92
CA ALA A 5 -30.19 14.24 31.67
C ALA A 5 -28.90 13.83 32.39
N TRP A 6 -27.73 14.08 31.78
CA TRP A 6 -26.43 13.92 32.43
C TRP A 6 -26.22 14.99 33.51
N THR A 7 -27.08 14.95 34.52
CA THR A 7 -26.92 15.79 35.70
C THR A 7 -25.95 15.09 36.62
N LEU A 8 -24.85 15.77 36.95
CA LEU A 8 -23.98 15.34 38.03
C LEU A 8 -24.82 15.30 39.31
N PRO A 9 -24.75 14.22 40.10
CA PRO A 9 -25.47 14.17 41.36
C PRO A 9 -25.03 15.34 42.24
N THR A 10 -25.99 16.12 42.75
CA THR A 10 -25.73 17.23 43.67
C THR A 10 -25.35 16.64 45.02
N ILE A 11 -24.05 16.41 45.23
CA ILE A 11 -23.54 15.83 46.47
C ILE A 11 -23.01 16.98 47.33
N ASN A 12 -23.53 17.08 48.54
CA ASN A 12 -23.08 18.08 49.50
C ASN A 12 -21.70 17.70 50.04
N LEU A 13 -20.64 18.34 49.53
CA LEU A 13 -19.25 18.17 49.99
C LEU A 13 -18.97 18.87 51.34
N ASN A 14 -19.94 19.62 51.88
CA ASN A 14 -19.77 20.40 53.11
C ASN A 14 -19.67 19.54 54.38
N ASN A 15 -20.01 18.24 54.32
CA ASN A 15 -19.77 17.30 55.41
C ASN A 15 -19.33 15.93 54.85
N PRO A 16 -18.02 15.63 54.80
CA PRO A 16 -17.50 14.41 54.19
C PRO A 16 -17.73 13.19 55.12
N SER A 17 -18.93 12.61 55.04
CA SER A 17 -19.20 11.28 55.59
C SER A 17 -18.70 10.20 54.62
N LYS A 18 -18.17 9.09 55.15
CA LYS A 18 -17.70 7.95 54.35
C LYS A 18 -18.77 7.45 53.37
N ASP A 19 -20.02 7.36 53.83
CA ASP A 19 -21.15 6.92 53.00
C ASP A 19 -21.44 7.89 51.85
N ASN A 20 -21.25 9.20 52.07
CA ASN A 20 -21.43 10.21 51.03
C ASN A 20 -20.36 10.09 49.94
N LEU A 21 -19.13 9.76 50.32
CA LEU A 21 -18.03 9.54 49.37
C LEU A 21 -18.26 8.26 48.55
N ASP A 22 -18.65 7.16 49.20
CA ASP A 22 -18.94 5.91 48.51
C ASP A 22 -20.12 6.06 47.52
N ASN A 23 -21.16 6.82 47.91
CA ASN A 23 -22.26 7.14 47.01
C ASN A 23 -21.81 8.01 45.81
N CYS A 24 -20.90 8.96 46.02
CA CYS A 24 -20.30 9.77 44.96
C CYS A 24 -19.52 8.92 43.95
N THR A 25 -18.65 8.04 44.45
CA THR A 25 -17.83 7.19 43.57
C THR A 25 -18.69 6.25 42.72
N ARG A 26 -19.73 5.65 43.30
CA ARG A 26 -20.69 4.82 42.56
C ARG A 26 -21.44 5.61 41.49
N ALA A 27 -21.88 6.82 41.80
CA ALA A 27 -22.59 7.65 40.84
C ALA A 27 -21.68 8.07 39.65
N LEU A 28 -20.41 8.39 39.92
CA LEU A 28 -19.43 8.66 38.87
C LEU A 28 -19.13 7.41 38.01
N GLN A 29 -18.97 6.24 38.63
CA GLN A 29 -18.76 4.98 37.91
C GLN A 29 -19.93 4.64 36.98
N ASN A 30 -21.17 4.82 37.46
CA ASN A 30 -22.37 4.61 36.66
C ASN A 30 -22.45 5.60 35.50
N LEU A 31 -22.17 6.89 35.73
CA LEU A 31 -22.13 7.89 34.68
C LEU A 31 -21.12 7.51 33.59
N PHE A 32 -19.90 7.14 33.95
CA PHE A 32 -18.89 6.74 32.96
C PHE A 32 -19.33 5.49 32.20
N ARG A 33 -19.94 4.52 32.87
CA ARG A 33 -20.49 3.33 32.22
C ARG A 33 -21.57 3.69 31.21
N ASP A 34 -22.53 4.52 31.60
CA ASP A 34 -23.64 4.96 30.74
C ASP A 34 -23.13 5.76 29.54
N VAL A 35 -22.12 6.62 29.75
CA VAL A 35 -21.45 7.36 28.66
C VAL A 35 -20.73 6.39 27.73
N LEU A 36 -20.01 5.41 28.25
CA LEU A 36 -19.32 4.40 27.43
C LEU A 36 -20.31 3.51 26.66
N GLU A 37 -21.46 3.18 27.23
CA GLU A 37 -22.51 2.42 26.55
C GLU A 37 -23.23 3.25 25.48
N ALA A 38 -23.47 4.55 25.73
CA ALA A 38 -24.12 5.45 24.79
C ALA A 38 -23.21 5.92 23.64
N THR A 39 -21.93 6.20 23.94
CA THR A 39 -20.95 6.70 22.94
C THR A 39 -20.11 5.60 22.32
N GLY A 40 -19.91 4.49 23.05
CA GLY A 40 -19.08 3.38 22.60
C GLY A 40 -19.79 2.54 21.55
N LYS A 41 -19.07 2.21 20.47
CA LYS A 41 -19.46 1.09 19.61
C LYS A 41 -19.09 -0.20 20.33
N THR A 42 -20.10 -0.95 20.79
CA THR A 42 -19.86 -2.33 21.21
C THR A 42 -19.21 -3.07 20.05
N ARG A 43 -17.99 -3.57 20.25
CA ARG A 43 -17.33 -4.44 19.27
C ARG A 43 -18.22 -5.66 19.09
N HIS A 44 -19.03 -5.69 18.04
CA HIS A 44 -19.87 -6.84 17.76
C HIS A 44 -18.96 -8.07 17.69
N GLN A 45 -19.15 -9.00 18.64
CA GLN A 45 -18.47 -10.30 18.64
C GLN A 45 -18.87 -11.16 17.43
N ASN A 46 -19.78 -10.64 16.59
CA ASN A 46 -20.30 -11.25 15.37
C ASN A 46 -19.29 -11.27 14.22
N GLY A 47 -18.07 -10.77 14.43
CA GLY A 47 -16.95 -11.10 13.55
C GLY A 47 -16.71 -12.60 13.61
N ARG A 48 -17.40 -13.38 12.76
CA ARG A 48 -17.16 -14.81 12.60
C ARG A 48 -15.66 -14.98 12.43
N SER A 49 -15.02 -15.56 13.44
CA SER A 49 -13.61 -15.90 13.36
C SER A 49 -13.41 -16.65 12.06
N ALA A 50 -12.41 -16.25 11.28
CA ALA A 50 -12.28 -16.73 9.92
C ALA A 50 -12.35 -18.27 9.91
N PRO A 51 -13.09 -18.91 8.97
CA PRO A 51 -13.36 -20.36 9.04
C PRO A 51 -12.10 -21.23 9.08
N TRP A 52 -10.98 -20.72 8.57
CA TRP A 52 -9.65 -21.34 8.59
C TRP A 52 -8.87 -21.12 9.90
N TRP A 53 -9.43 -20.39 10.88
CA TRP A 53 -8.83 -20.13 12.19
C TRP A 53 -9.11 -21.28 13.16
N THR A 54 -8.41 -22.38 12.94
CA THR A 54 -8.57 -23.65 13.67
C THR A 54 -8.05 -23.57 15.11
N LYS A 55 -8.36 -24.59 15.92
CA LYS A 55 -7.83 -24.73 17.29
C LYS A 55 -6.29 -24.75 17.31
N GLU A 56 -5.66 -25.35 16.31
CA GLU A 56 -4.20 -25.37 16.16
C GLU A 56 -3.61 -23.97 15.94
N CYS A 57 -4.25 -23.14 15.10
CA CYS A 57 -3.83 -21.75 14.91
C CYS A 57 -3.94 -20.95 16.21
N LYS A 58 -5.01 -21.16 17.00
CA LYS A 58 -5.18 -20.52 18.31
C LYS A 58 -4.10 -20.97 19.30
N ALA A 59 -3.74 -22.25 19.32
CA ALA A 59 -2.69 -22.78 20.17
C ALA A 59 -1.31 -22.19 19.81
N ALA A 60 -0.97 -22.16 18.51
CA ALA A 60 0.26 -21.55 18.04
C ALA A 60 0.30 -20.03 18.31
N HIS A 61 -0.84 -19.36 18.26
CA HIS A 61 -0.95 -17.94 18.61
C HIS A 61 -0.69 -17.70 20.10
N ARG A 62 -1.29 -18.51 20.97
CA ARG A 62 -1.05 -18.44 22.42
C ARG A 62 0.41 -18.74 22.77
N ALA A 63 1.04 -19.70 22.09
CA ALA A 63 2.46 -19.97 22.25
C ALA A 63 3.33 -18.76 21.88
N LEU A 64 2.97 -18.03 20.81
CA LEU A 64 3.63 -16.79 20.46
C LEU A 64 3.41 -15.67 21.49
N GLU A 65 2.19 -15.52 22.01
CA GLU A 65 1.88 -14.52 23.04
C GLU A 65 2.60 -14.81 24.37
N GLY A 66 2.73 -16.09 24.75
CA GLY A 66 3.44 -16.50 25.95
C GLY A 66 4.97 -16.37 25.87
N SER A 67 5.53 -16.28 24.66
CA SER A 67 6.98 -16.16 24.46
C SER A 67 7.49 -14.73 24.72
N ALA A 68 8.60 -14.62 25.46
CA ALA A 68 9.20 -13.32 25.79
C ALA A 68 9.65 -12.55 24.55
N ASN A 69 9.47 -11.22 24.57
CA ASN A 69 9.90 -10.34 23.49
C ASN A 69 11.42 -10.46 23.25
N GLY A 70 11.83 -10.66 22.00
CA GLY A 70 13.25 -10.78 21.64
C GLY A 70 13.89 -12.16 21.89
N SER A 71 13.16 -13.12 22.48
CA SER A 71 13.67 -14.48 22.67
C SER A 71 13.75 -15.26 21.35
N PRO A 72 14.75 -16.14 21.15
CA PRO A 72 14.77 -17.07 20.01
C PRO A 72 13.52 -17.95 19.96
N GLU A 73 12.96 -18.32 21.12
CA GLU A 73 11.71 -19.07 21.24
C GLU A 73 10.52 -18.33 20.59
N ARG A 74 10.49 -17.00 20.69
CA ARG A 74 9.47 -16.18 20.03
C ARG A 74 9.60 -16.19 18.52
N ALA A 75 10.82 -16.23 17.99
CA ALA A 75 11.06 -16.35 16.55
C ALA A 75 10.57 -17.70 16.02
N GLU A 76 10.84 -18.78 16.76
CA GLU A 76 10.35 -20.13 16.46
C GLU A 76 8.83 -20.22 16.54
N ALA A 77 8.22 -19.73 17.63
CA ALA A 77 6.76 -19.67 17.78
C ALA A 77 6.10 -18.87 16.64
N LYS A 78 6.74 -17.78 16.19
CA LYS A 78 6.26 -16.99 15.04
C LYS A 78 6.34 -17.77 13.73
N LYS A 79 7.42 -18.55 13.52
CA LYS A 79 7.54 -19.44 12.37
C LYS A 79 6.47 -20.53 12.40
N GLN A 80 6.26 -21.15 13.56
CA GLN A 80 5.22 -22.18 13.76
C GLN A 80 3.81 -21.64 13.53
N LEU A 81 3.50 -20.44 14.04
CA LEU A 81 2.21 -19.77 13.77
C LEU A 81 2.02 -19.53 12.27
N LYS A 82 3.04 -19.03 11.57
CA LYS A 82 2.95 -18.83 10.11
C LYS A 82 2.72 -20.13 9.36
N LEU A 83 3.42 -21.21 9.73
CA LEU A 83 3.28 -22.52 9.07
C LEU A 83 1.89 -23.11 9.30
N THR A 84 1.43 -23.14 10.56
CA THR A 84 0.10 -23.65 10.92
C THR A 84 -1.02 -22.87 10.22
N VAL A 85 -0.94 -21.53 10.20
CA VAL A 85 -1.92 -20.69 9.49
C VAL A 85 -1.88 -20.91 7.97
N ARG A 86 -0.70 -21.11 7.37
CA ARG A 86 -0.60 -21.43 5.94
C ARG A 86 -1.22 -22.78 5.63
N LYS A 87 -0.96 -23.79 6.46
CA LYS A 87 -1.55 -25.13 6.34
C LYS A 87 -3.06 -25.10 6.48
N SER A 88 -3.59 -24.44 7.51
CA SER A 88 -5.04 -24.37 7.76
C SER A 88 -5.78 -23.62 6.66
N LYS A 89 -5.24 -22.48 6.20
CA LYS A 89 -5.79 -21.75 5.06
C LYS A 89 -5.82 -22.60 3.80
N ARG A 90 -4.72 -23.28 3.49
CA ARG A 90 -4.63 -24.16 2.31
C ARG A 90 -5.69 -25.26 2.39
N ALA A 91 -5.74 -26.01 3.50
CA ALA A 91 -6.73 -27.07 3.68
C ALA A 91 -8.19 -26.57 3.58
N HIS A 92 -8.47 -25.37 4.11
CA HIS A 92 -9.80 -24.76 3.98
C HIS A 92 -10.16 -24.45 2.53
N TRP A 93 -9.24 -23.85 1.77
CA TRP A 93 -9.48 -23.55 0.35
C TRP A 93 -9.52 -24.81 -0.50
N ASP A 94 -8.67 -25.80 -0.24
CA ASP A 94 -8.68 -27.10 -0.90
C ASP A 94 -10.04 -27.79 -0.71
N LYS A 95 -10.61 -27.71 0.50
CA LYS A 95 -11.96 -28.21 0.79
C LYS A 95 -13.02 -27.48 -0.04
N ILE A 96 -12.96 -26.14 -0.12
CA ILE A 96 -13.91 -25.35 -0.92
C ILE A 96 -13.82 -25.72 -2.41
N ILE A 97 -12.61 -25.98 -2.91
CA ILE A 97 -12.37 -26.40 -4.30
C ILE A 97 -12.92 -27.82 -4.52
N ALA A 98 -12.69 -28.74 -3.58
CA ALA A 98 -13.20 -30.12 -3.67
C ALA A 98 -14.73 -30.21 -3.56
N GLU A 99 -15.36 -29.32 -2.78
CA GLU A 99 -16.82 -29.23 -2.65
C GLU A 99 -17.51 -28.46 -3.80
N ALA A 100 -16.72 -27.84 -4.68
CA ALA A 100 -17.24 -27.07 -5.80
C ALA A 100 -17.91 -27.99 -6.83
N ASN A 101 -19.21 -27.82 -7.01
CA ASN A 101 -20.01 -28.52 -8.01
C ASN A 101 -20.81 -27.50 -8.84
N ALA A 102 -21.32 -27.91 -10.01
CA ALA A 102 -22.09 -27.08 -10.96
C ALA A 102 -23.02 -26.06 -10.27
N ASP A 103 -23.75 -26.53 -9.26
CA ASP A 103 -24.82 -25.78 -8.60
C ASP A 103 -24.36 -25.02 -7.34
N LYS A 104 -23.21 -25.36 -6.76
CA LYS A 104 -22.72 -24.81 -5.48
C LYS A 104 -21.35 -24.16 -5.65
N ASN A 105 -21.31 -22.85 -5.36
CA ASN A 105 -20.09 -22.05 -5.20
C ASN A 105 -19.21 -21.84 -6.44
N ILE A 106 -19.54 -22.40 -7.61
CA ILE A 106 -18.77 -22.15 -8.85
C ILE A 106 -18.65 -20.66 -9.15
N TRP A 107 -19.73 -19.88 -8.99
CA TRP A 107 -19.68 -18.44 -9.21
C TRP A 107 -18.79 -17.70 -8.20
N SER A 108 -18.69 -18.22 -6.97
CA SER A 108 -17.78 -17.69 -5.94
C SER A 108 -16.31 -17.98 -6.26
N LEU A 109 -16.02 -19.18 -6.80
CA LEU A 109 -14.70 -19.58 -7.29
C LEU A 109 -14.32 -18.85 -8.59
N ALA A 110 -15.27 -18.64 -9.50
CA ALA A 110 -15.07 -17.90 -10.74
C ALA A 110 -14.62 -16.45 -10.46
N LYS A 111 -15.10 -15.85 -9.37
CA LYS A 111 -14.63 -14.54 -8.89
C LYS A 111 -13.15 -14.53 -8.50
N TRP A 112 -12.56 -15.67 -8.15
CA TRP A 112 -11.14 -15.77 -7.80
C TRP A 112 -10.23 -15.94 -9.01
N ARG A 113 -10.76 -16.29 -10.18
CA ARG A 113 -10.03 -16.07 -11.43
C ARG A 113 -9.88 -14.56 -11.59
N LYS A 114 -8.72 -14.03 -11.22
CA LYS A 114 -8.24 -12.81 -11.86
C LYS A 114 -8.24 -13.13 -13.35
N ALA A 115 -8.88 -12.28 -14.15
CA ALA A 115 -8.58 -12.27 -15.57
C ALA A 115 -7.09 -11.96 -15.65
N THR A 116 -6.27 -13.00 -15.83
CA THR A 116 -4.86 -12.86 -16.24
C THR A 116 -4.81 -12.46 -17.71
N ASP A 117 -5.85 -11.79 -18.20
CA ASP A 117 -5.66 -10.93 -19.34
C ASP A 117 -4.94 -9.71 -18.79
N ARG A 118 -3.61 -9.77 -18.83
CA ARG A 118 -2.82 -8.55 -18.73
C ARG A 118 -3.39 -7.71 -19.86
N PHE A 119 -4.15 -6.66 -19.54
CA PHE A 119 -4.68 -5.76 -20.55
C PHE A 119 -3.50 -5.32 -21.42
N GLN A 120 -3.33 -6.00 -22.55
CA GLN A 120 -2.31 -5.67 -23.52
C GLN A 120 -2.97 -4.56 -24.31
N PRO A 121 -2.45 -3.32 -24.24
CA PRO A 121 -2.98 -2.30 -25.11
C PRO A 121 -2.81 -2.80 -26.56
N PRO A 122 -3.74 -2.48 -27.46
CA PRO A 122 -3.67 -2.92 -28.85
C PRO A 122 -2.32 -2.52 -29.49
N PRO A 123 -1.80 -3.30 -30.45
CA PRO A 123 -0.54 -3.00 -31.13
C PRO A 123 -0.59 -1.63 -31.80
N LEU A 124 0.50 -0.87 -31.69
CA LEU A 124 0.63 0.41 -32.40
C LEU A 124 1.03 0.12 -33.85
N ILE A 125 0.30 0.69 -34.81
CA ILE A 125 0.50 0.46 -36.25
C ILE A 125 1.20 1.69 -36.86
N ASP A 126 2.28 1.46 -37.60
CA ASP A 126 2.93 2.46 -38.45
C ASP A 126 3.15 1.88 -39.85
N GLY A 127 2.24 2.19 -40.78
CA GLY A 127 2.19 1.53 -42.08
C GLY A 127 2.05 0.01 -41.91
N ASP A 128 3.03 -0.74 -42.43
CA ASP A 128 3.05 -2.21 -42.38
C ASP A 128 3.63 -2.81 -41.09
N LYS A 129 4.12 -1.98 -40.14
CA LYS A 129 4.77 -2.48 -38.91
C LYS A 129 3.85 -2.39 -37.70
N SER A 130 3.64 -3.52 -37.02
CA SER A 130 2.88 -3.61 -35.77
C SER A 130 3.80 -3.74 -34.56
N ASN A 131 3.82 -2.73 -33.69
CA ASN A 131 4.67 -2.70 -32.50
C ASN A 131 3.85 -3.15 -31.26
N SER A 132 4.10 -4.38 -30.81
CA SER A 132 3.47 -4.95 -29.61
C SER A 132 4.39 -4.92 -28.38
N ASP A 133 5.71 -4.88 -28.56
CA ASP A 133 6.66 -4.91 -27.46
C ASP A 133 6.70 -3.55 -26.71
N PRO A 134 6.73 -3.53 -25.36
CA PRO A 134 6.73 -2.27 -24.60
C PRO A 134 7.92 -1.35 -24.89
N VAL A 135 9.10 -1.90 -25.19
CA VAL A 135 10.30 -1.09 -25.47
C VAL A 135 10.18 -0.44 -26.85
N GLU A 136 9.76 -1.23 -27.85
CA GLU A 136 9.50 -0.73 -29.21
C GLU A 136 8.38 0.31 -29.25
N ARG A 137 7.33 0.14 -28.44
CA ARG A 137 6.27 1.16 -28.31
C ARG A 137 6.80 2.47 -27.73
N ALA A 138 7.67 2.40 -26.72
CA ALA A 138 8.23 3.58 -26.10
C ALA A 138 9.15 4.36 -27.05
N THR A 139 10.00 3.66 -27.82
CA THR A 139 10.83 4.29 -28.85
C THR A 139 9.99 4.85 -29.99
N PHE A 140 8.97 4.11 -30.44
CA PHE A 140 8.04 4.57 -31.48
C PHE A 140 7.34 5.88 -31.10
N LEU A 141 6.72 5.93 -29.91
CA LEU A 141 6.03 7.13 -29.44
C LEU A 141 7.01 8.29 -29.23
N ARG A 142 8.20 8.00 -28.68
CA ARG A 142 9.25 9.00 -28.55
C ARG A 142 9.62 9.60 -29.90
N ASP A 143 9.75 8.76 -30.91
CA ASP A 143 10.20 9.16 -32.24
C ASP A 143 9.14 9.95 -33.01
N LYS A 144 7.87 9.54 -32.93
CA LYS A 144 6.76 10.19 -33.64
C LYS A 144 6.23 11.46 -32.94
N LEU A 145 6.23 11.49 -31.60
CA LEU A 145 5.55 12.55 -30.84
C LEU A 145 6.50 13.46 -30.04
N LEU A 146 7.61 12.94 -29.50
CA LEU A 146 8.44 13.68 -28.53
C LEU A 146 9.78 14.18 -29.09
N LYS A 147 10.32 13.55 -30.14
CA LYS A 147 11.53 14.05 -30.80
C LYS A 147 11.23 15.44 -31.32
N ARG A 148 12.03 16.41 -30.88
CA ARG A 148 12.01 17.76 -31.44
C ARG A 148 12.28 17.63 -32.92
N LYS A 149 11.34 18.10 -33.73
CA LYS A 149 11.58 18.30 -35.14
C LYS A 149 12.73 19.29 -35.26
N THR A 150 13.68 18.97 -36.12
CA THR A 150 14.78 19.88 -36.46
C THR A 150 14.19 21.11 -37.14
N THR A 151 14.89 22.25 -37.07
CA THR A 151 14.44 23.53 -37.63
C THR A 151 14.05 23.47 -39.11
N GLU A 152 14.49 22.44 -39.83
CA GLU A 152 14.13 22.13 -41.21
C GLU A 152 12.69 21.62 -41.40
N GLU A 153 12.10 21.01 -40.37
CA GLU A 153 10.69 20.54 -40.34
C GLU A 153 9.77 21.42 -39.49
N ASP A 154 10.31 22.50 -38.92
CA ASP A 154 9.49 23.50 -38.23
C ASP A 154 8.64 24.27 -39.26
N LEU A 155 7.41 24.62 -38.88
CA LEU A 155 6.61 25.52 -39.71
C LEU A 155 7.38 26.84 -39.87
N PRO A 156 7.41 27.43 -41.07
CA PRO A 156 8.02 28.75 -41.26
C PRO A 156 7.39 29.72 -40.27
N ASP A 157 8.22 30.47 -39.54
CA ASP A 157 7.74 31.40 -38.51
C ASP A 157 6.86 32.46 -39.21
N PRO A 158 5.55 32.56 -38.88
CA PRO A 158 4.66 33.54 -39.49
C PRO A 158 5.09 34.99 -39.27
N TRP A 159 6.07 35.22 -38.37
CA TRP A 159 6.57 36.53 -37.96
C TRP A 159 7.98 36.85 -38.50
N GLU A 160 8.57 35.99 -39.34
CA GLU A 160 9.85 36.27 -40.03
C GLU A 160 9.69 37.21 -41.25
N GLY A 161 8.47 37.71 -41.51
CA GLY A 161 8.23 38.77 -42.49
C GLY A 161 8.56 40.15 -41.93
N ASP A 162 9.60 40.78 -42.50
CA ASP A 162 9.95 42.22 -42.46
C ASP A 162 9.41 43.04 -41.27
N LEU A 163 9.83 42.71 -40.06
CA LEU A 163 9.69 43.64 -38.94
C LEU A 163 10.73 44.76 -39.12
N PRO A 164 10.33 46.05 -39.25
CA PRO A 164 11.26 47.14 -39.47
C PRO A 164 12.26 47.22 -38.31
N GLN A 165 13.56 47.29 -38.62
CA GLN A 165 14.62 47.34 -37.62
C GLN A 165 14.49 48.56 -36.70
N THR A 166 13.83 48.38 -35.56
CA THR A 166 13.81 49.41 -34.51
C THR A 166 15.08 49.28 -33.67
N ARG A 167 15.95 50.27 -33.86
CA ARG A 167 17.10 50.69 -33.07
C ARG A 167 17.38 49.94 -31.76
N ARG A 168 18.55 49.28 -31.77
CA ARG A 168 19.48 48.99 -30.66
C ARG A 168 19.04 49.47 -29.26
N SER A 169 18.77 48.52 -28.38
CA SER A 169 19.04 48.67 -26.95
C SER A 169 20.15 47.68 -26.56
N ASN A 170 21.28 48.22 -26.09
CA ASN A 170 22.45 47.46 -25.70
C ASN A 170 22.14 46.72 -24.39
N GLY A 171 21.68 45.48 -24.48
CA GLY A 171 21.57 44.55 -23.35
C GLY A 171 22.85 43.73 -23.23
N THR A 172 23.65 44.03 -22.20
CA THR A 172 24.92 43.36 -21.85
C THR A 172 24.83 41.83 -21.92
N GLN A 173 25.57 41.26 -22.88
CA GLN A 173 25.77 39.81 -23.03
C GLN A 173 26.65 39.29 -21.87
N LYS A 174 26.03 38.75 -20.82
CA LYS A 174 26.76 38.03 -19.77
C LYS A 174 27.20 36.67 -20.31
N SER A 175 28.49 36.53 -20.58
CA SER A 175 29.16 35.26 -20.90
C SER A 175 28.91 34.21 -19.81
N GLN A 176 28.08 33.22 -20.11
CA GLN A 176 28.02 31.97 -19.36
C GLN A 176 29.31 31.19 -19.61
N ARG A 177 30.23 31.24 -18.64
CA ARG A 177 31.42 30.38 -18.60
C ARG A 177 31.00 28.91 -18.58
N LYS A 178 31.34 28.20 -19.65
CA LYS A 178 31.29 26.73 -19.76
C LYS A 178 32.11 26.13 -18.60
N LYS A 179 31.48 25.44 -17.64
CA LYS A 179 32.20 24.61 -16.66
C LYS A 179 32.78 23.39 -17.40
N PRO A 180 34.08 23.07 -17.28
CA PRO A 180 34.60 21.82 -17.81
C PRO A 180 34.02 20.64 -17.02
N GLY A 181 33.53 19.64 -17.76
CA GLY A 181 32.97 18.42 -17.22
C GLY A 181 34.02 17.60 -16.46
N ARG A 182 33.57 17.00 -15.36
CA ARG A 182 34.36 16.08 -14.53
C ARG A 182 34.66 14.81 -15.34
N PRO A 183 35.91 14.31 -15.41
CA PRO A 183 36.20 13.06 -16.11
C PRO A 183 35.51 11.88 -15.40
N ARG A 184 34.92 10.98 -16.20
CA ARG A 184 34.39 9.69 -15.75
C ARG A 184 35.54 8.87 -15.18
N GLN A 185 35.33 8.31 -13.99
CA GLN A 185 36.19 7.26 -13.44
C GLN A 185 35.73 5.93 -14.04
N ASP A 186 36.60 5.27 -14.79
CA ASP A 186 36.36 3.92 -15.28
C ASP A 186 36.47 2.91 -14.12
N PRO A 187 35.62 1.87 -14.07
CA PRO A 187 35.67 0.86 -13.02
C PRO A 187 36.92 -0.03 -13.15
N ALA A 188 37.60 -0.23 -12.02
CA ALA A 188 38.80 -1.03 -11.89
C ALA A 188 38.60 -2.47 -12.42
N THR A 189 39.47 -2.85 -13.36
CA THR A 189 39.67 -4.23 -13.82
C THR A 189 40.20 -5.09 -12.66
N LEU A 190 39.41 -6.05 -12.19
CA LEU A 190 39.86 -7.10 -11.28
C LEU A 190 40.62 -8.19 -12.06
N PRO A 191 41.73 -8.73 -11.54
CA PRO A 191 42.49 -9.78 -12.21
C PRO A 191 41.76 -11.14 -12.17
N PRO A 192 42.00 -12.01 -13.17
CA PRO A 192 41.25 -13.25 -13.38
C PRO A 192 41.61 -14.36 -12.38
N GLY A 193 40.64 -15.25 -12.21
CA GLY A 193 40.58 -16.31 -11.20
C GLY A 193 41.75 -17.30 -11.20
N GLN A 194 42.11 -17.71 -9.99
CA GLN A 194 42.79 -18.98 -9.77
C GLN A 194 41.79 -20.13 -9.86
N THR A 195 42.10 -21.02 -10.78
CA THR A 195 41.47 -22.31 -11.05
C THR A 195 41.92 -23.36 -10.03
N GLY A 196 40.96 -24.14 -9.53
CA GLY A 196 40.98 -25.61 -9.41
C GLY A 196 42.20 -26.37 -8.85
N SER A 197 41.88 -27.23 -7.88
CA SER A 197 42.37 -28.61 -7.66
C SER A 197 43.79 -28.84 -7.11
N ARG A 198 43.88 -29.31 -5.86
CA ARG A 198 44.03 -30.75 -5.55
C ARG A 198 43.70 -31.03 -4.08
#